data_AF-F3L032-F1
#
_entry.id   AF-F3L032-F1
#
_cell.length_a   1.000
_cell.length_b   1.000
_cell.length_c   1.000
_cell.angle_alpha   90.00
_cell.angle_beta   90.00
_cell.angle_gamma   90.00
#
_symmetry.space_group_name_H-M   'P 1'
#
loop_
_entity.id
_entity.type
_entity.pdbx_description
1 polymer ?
#
loop_
_entity_poly.entity_id
_entity_poly.type
_entity_poly.pdbx_seq_one_letter_code
_entity_poly.pdbx_strand_id
1 'polypeptide(L)'
;MASNFVPVLEALMETVPPPDKVTIISGATGALSNQILMGAPFDVLLAADKDRPTTLANEKQLTPPICYAQGQLVLMGAQSLADLNVGGRIAIANPLTAPYGRAAKEVLQRVNIPTLQVIQGNNAQQAYQFKASGNVMFALVPASLAEGFAIPSDWYSPIEQFAVSVRPAGHTNHQSAEAFLLWLSNDEVQSRLRQYGYSRCQHDS
;
A
#
# COMPACT_ATOMS: atom_id res chain seq x y z
N MET A 1 -2.27 7.51 7.64
CA MET A 1 -2.27 6.52 6.54
C MET A 1 -0.87 6.03 6.23
N ALA A 2 -0.75 4.91 5.50
CA ALA A 2 0.52 4.39 5.00
C ALA A 2 1.25 5.45 4.15
N SER A 3 2.55 5.64 4.40
CA SER A 3 3.33 6.75 3.86
C SER A 3 3.39 6.79 2.33
N ASN A 4 3.32 5.64 1.65
CA ASN A 4 3.36 5.54 0.18
C ASN A 4 2.05 5.94 -0.51
N PHE A 5 0.94 6.01 0.22
CA PHE A 5 -0.36 6.40 -0.37
C PHE A 5 -0.66 7.90 -0.25
N VAL A 6 0.04 8.61 0.63
CA VAL A 6 -0.17 10.05 0.87
C VAL A 6 -0.08 10.88 -0.42
N PRO A 7 1.03 10.81 -1.20
CA PRO A 7 1.17 11.67 -2.39
C PRO A 7 0.14 11.32 -3.47
N VAL A 8 -0.28 10.05 -3.51
CA VAL A 8 -1.28 9.55 -4.44
C VAL A 8 -2.66 10.06 -4.07
N LEU A 9 -3.02 10.03 -2.79
CA LEU A 9 -4.30 10.56 -2.33
C LEU A 9 -4.40 12.08 -2.53
N GLU A 10 -3.32 12.82 -2.27
CA GLU A 10 -3.26 14.27 -2.53
C GLU A 10 -3.53 14.57 -4.02
N ALA A 11 -2.82 13.90 -4.93
CA ALA A 11 -3.02 14.09 -6.36
C ALA A 11 -4.42 13.64 -6.86
N LEU A 12 -5.00 12.61 -6.26
CA LEU A 12 -6.37 12.19 -6.55
C LEU A 12 -7.39 13.26 -6.14
N MET A 13 -7.25 13.84 -4.94
CA MET A 13 -8.17 14.87 -4.48
C MET A 13 -8.06 16.17 -5.28
N GLU A 14 -6.88 16.46 -5.85
CA GLU A 14 -6.72 17.61 -6.76
C GLU A 14 -7.42 17.38 -8.11
N THR A 15 -7.35 16.15 -8.64
CA THR A 15 -7.87 15.84 -9.98
C THR A 15 -9.34 15.40 -9.99
N VAL A 16 -9.81 14.82 -8.88
CA VAL A 16 -11.17 14.34 -8.66
C VAL A 16 -11.58 14.73 -7.24
N PRO A 17 -12.04 15.96 -6.97
CA PRO A 17 -12.30 16.42 -5.61
C PRO A 17 -13.29 15.53 -4.83
N PRO A 18 -13.02 15.21 -3.55
CA PRO A 18 -13.97 14.51 -2.70
C PRO A 18 -15.18 15.41 -2.39
N PRO A 19 -16.32 14.81 -1.98
CA PRO A 19 -17.55 15.56 -1.70
C PRO A 19 -17.40 16.55 -0.53
N ASP A 20 -16.57 16.21 0.45
CA ASP A 20 -16.28 17.03 1.63
C ASP A 20 -14.78 17.31 1.74
N LYS A 21 -14.41 18.37 2.48
CA LYS A 21 -13.00 18.74 2.71
C LYS A 21 -12.31 17.67 3.56
N VAL A 22 -11.21 17.11 3.04
CA VAL A 22 -10.41 16.10 3.71
C VAL A 22 -9.15 16.72 4.33
N THR A 23 -8.81 16.32 5.56
CA THR A 23 -7.51 16.63 6.18
C THR A 23 -6.70 15.34 6.31
N ILE A 24 -5.52 15.30 5.70
CA ILE A 24 -4.66 14.12 5.71
C ILE A 24 -3.72 14.15 6.92
N ILE A 25 -3.71 13.05 7.67
CA ILE A 25 -2.70 12.78 8.70
C ILE A 25 -1.97 11.48 8.34
N SER A 26 -0.65 11.60 8.16
CA SER A 26 0.25 10.50 7.80
C SER A 26 1.10 10.08 8.99
N GLY A 27 1.45 8.80 9.03
CA GLY A 27 2.19 8.20 10.14
C GLY A 27 2.16 6.69 10.09
N ALA A 28 2.93 6.04 10.96
CA ALA A 28 2.92 4.59 11.06
C ALA A 28 1.50 4.09 11.38
N THR A 29 0.97 3.15 10.59
CA THR A 29 -0.40 2.62 10.76
C THR A 29 -0.69 2.15 12.18
N GLY A 30 0.28 1.49 12.83
CA GLY A 30 0.14 1.06 14.23
C GLY A 30 0.01 2.23 15.21
N ALA A 31 0.78 3.31 15.03
CA ALA A 31 0.68 4.49 15.88
C ALA A 31 -0.68 5.19 15.70
N LEU A 32 -1.15 5.33 14.46
CA LEU A 32 -2.47 5.91 14.16
C LEU A 32 -3.61 5.04 14.70
N SER A 33 -3.51 3.72 14.55
CA SER A 33 -4.48 2.77 15.12
C SER A 33 -4.55 2.89 16.65
N ASN A 34 -3.40 2.98 17.34
CA ASN A 34 -3.37 3.21 18.78
C ASN A 34 -4.00 4.55 19.18
N GLN A 35 -3.76 5.63 18.41
CA GLN A 35 -4.40 6.92 18.66
C GLN A 35 -5.92 6.82 18.53
N ILE A 36 -6.43 6.11 17.51
CA ILE A 36 -7.87 5.86 17.36
C ILE A 36 -8.41 5.07 18.56
N LEU A 37 -7.69 4.04 19.02
CA LEU A 37 -8.07 3.27 20.20
C LEU A 37 -8.16 4.16 21.46
N MET A 38 -7.27 5.14 21.59
CA MET A 38 -7.25 6.15 22.65
C MET A 38 -8.27 7.29 22.46
N GLY A 39 -9.09 7.26 21.41
CA GLY A 39 -10.17 8.23 21.18
C GLY A 39 -9.77 9.47 20.37
N ALA A 40 -8.64 9.42 19.63
CA ALA A 40 -8.31 10.48 18.69
C ALA A 40 -9.41 10.62 17.62
N PRO A 41 -9.80 11.85 17.26
CA PRO A 41 -10.99 12.12 16.45
C PRO A 41 -10.70 11.96 14.95
N PHE A 42 -10.32 10.75 14.54
CA PHE A 42 -10.18 10.41 13.12
C PHE A 42 -11.50 9.88 12.57
N ASP A 43 -11.80 10.21 11.32
CA ASP A 43 -13.02 9.75 10.63
C ASP A 43 -12.80 8.48 9.81
N VAL A 44 -11.61 8.34 9.21
CA VAL A 44 -11.23 7.21 8.35
C VAL A 44 -9.78 6.82 8.61
N LEU A 45 -9.54 5.51 8.76
CA LEU A 45 -8.19 4.94 8.75
C LEU A 45 -7.94 4.25 7.41
N LEU A 46 -6.95 4.75 6.65
CA LEU A 46 -6.38 4.06 5.49
C LEU A 46 -5.10 3.32 5.89
N ALA A 47 -5.06 2.01 5.63
CA ALA A 47 -3.95 1.13 5.96
C ALA A 47 -3.51 0.32 4.74
N ALA A 48 -2.23 -0.04 4.72
CA ALA A 48 -1.65 -0.87 3.68
C ALA A 48 -1.76 -2.37 3.94
N ASP A 49 -2.55 -2.78 4.93
CA ASP A 49 -2.80 -4.17 5.32
C ASP A 49 -4.24 -4.35 5.82
N LYS A 50 -4.71 -5.60 5.84
CA LYS A 50 -6.03 -5.99 6.31
C LYS A 50 -6.13 -6.07 7.83
N ASP A 51 -5.11 -6.64 8.46
CA ASP A 51 -5.16 -7.08 9.86
C ASP A 51 -5.43 -5.93 10.83
N ARG A 52 -4.78 -4.77 10.63
CA ARG A 52 -4.93 -3.64 11.56
C ARG A 52 -6.32 -3.00 11.47
N PRO A 53 -6.84 -2.61 10.29
CA PRO A 53 -8.23 -2.16 10.17
C PRO A 53 -9.24 -3.18 10.68
N THR A 54 -9.04 -4.48 10.42
CA THR A 54 -9.96 -5.52 10.89
C THR A 54 -9.94 -5.63 12.41
N THR A 55 -8.76 -5.63 13.03
CA THR A 55 -8.63 -5.65 14.50
C THR A 55 -9.31 -4.43 15.12
N LEU A 56 -9.03 -3.24 14.59
CA LEU A 56 -9.65 -2.00 15.04
C LEU A 56 -11.17 -2.03 14.90
N ALA A 57 -11.67 -2.52 13.76
CA ALA A 57 -13.10 -2.63 13.51
C ALA A 57 -13.78 -3.56 14.52
N ASN A 58 -13.17 -4.70 14.83
CA ASN A 58 -13.69 -5.64 15.81
C ASN A 58 -13.69 -5.05 17.23
N GLU A 59 -12.57 -4.45 17.67
CA GLU A 59 -12.43 -3.89 19.02
C GLU A 59 -13.40 -2.73 19.29
N LYS A 60 -13.67 -1.91 18.27
CA LYS A 60 -14.54 -0.74 18.37
C LYS A 60 -15.95 -0.96 17.81
N GLN A 61 -16.29 -2.18 17.38
CA GLN A 61 -17.58 -2.54 16.76
C GLN A 61 -17.94 -1.61 15.58
N LEU A 62 -16.95 -1.35 14.73
CA LEU A 62 -17.08 -0.50 13.54
C LEU A 62 -17.64 -1.29 12.35
N THR A 63 -17.91 -0.58 11.27
CA THR A 63 -18.12 -1.23 9.97
C THR A 63 -16.92 -2.06 9.54
N PRO A 64 -17.15 -3.19 8.85
CA PRO A 64 -16.07 -3.94 8.22
C PRO A 64 -15.20 -3.05 7.34
N PRO A 65 -13.86 -3.22 7.37
CA PRO A 65 -12.98 -2.52 6.46
C PRO A 65 -13.25 -2.89 5.01
N ILE A 66 -13.11 -1.92 4.12
CA ILE A 66 -13.24 -2.12 2.66
C ILE A 66 -11.86 -2.15 2.03
N CYS A 67 -11.66 -3.01 1.03
CA CYS A 67 -10.47 -2.95 0.20
C CYS A 67 -10.64 -1.82 -0.82
N TYR A 68 -9.81 -0.78 -0.74
CA TYR A 68 -9.93 0.39 -1.61
C TYR A 68 -8.95 0.38 -2.78
N ALA A 69 -7.84 -0.36 -2.67
CA ALA A 69 -6.85 -0.48 -3.72
C ALA A 69 -6.01 -1.74 -3.52
N GLN A 70 -5.42 -2.23 -4.60
CA GLN A 70 -4.41 -3.29 -4.57
C GLN A 70 -3.10 -2.73 -5.12
N GLY A 71 -2.03 -2.84 -4.35
CA GLY A 71 -0.70 -2.42 -4.75
C GLY A 71 -0.10 -3.34 -5.82
N GLN A 72 0.67 -2.76 -6.72
CA GLN A 72 1.45 -3.51 -7.72
C GLN A 72 2.95 -3.48 -7.41
N LEU A 73 3.63 -4.58 -7.70
CA LEU A 73 5.06 -4.73 -7.51
C LEU A 73 5.81 -4.53 -8.83
N VAL A 74 6.90 -3.76 -8.82
CA VAL A 74 7.80 -3.57 -9.96
C VAL A 74 9.22 -3.97 -9.59
N LEU A 75 9.96 -4.46 -10.57
CA LEU A 75 11.40 -4.67 -10.51
C LEU A 75 12.12 -3.47 -11.14
N MET A 76 12.76 -2.67 -10.29
CA MET A 76 13.62 -1.56 -10.72
C MET A 76 14.98 -2.06 -11.19
N GLY A 77 15.51 -1.45 -12.25
CA GLY A 77 16.86 -1.73 -12.77
C GLY A 77 16.96 -2.94 -13.69
N ALA A 78 15.83 -3.51 -14.11
CA ALA A 78 15.75 -4.60 -15.06
C ALA A 78 14.57 -4.39 -16.03
N GLN A 79 14.65 -5.01 -17.20
CA GLN A 79 13.58 -5.08 -18.20
C GLN A 79 12.80 -6.40 -18.12
N SER A 80 13.35 -7.41 -17.43
CA SER A 80 12.67 -8.68 -17.18
C SER A 80 13.21 -9.38 -15.93
N LEU A 81 12.50 -10.39 -15.44
CA LEU A 81 13.02 -11.27 -14.38
C LEU A 81 14.28 -12.05 -14.81
N ALA A 82 14.49 -12.26 -16.11
CA ALA A 82 15.67 -12.97 -16.61
C ALA A 82 16.97 -12.18 -16.41
N ASP A 83 16.89 -10.86 -16.32
CA ASP A 83 18.05 -10.00 -16.07
C ASP A 83 18.65 -10.23 -14.68
N LEU A 84 17.87 -10.80 -13.75
CA LEU A 84 18.36 -11.16 -12.42
C LEU A 84 19.42 -12.27 -12.45
N ASN A 85 19.54 -13.02 -13.55
CA ASN A 85 20.52 -14.11 -13.70
C ASN A 85 21.97 -13.62 -13.63
N VAL A 86 22.21 -12.31 -13.85
CA VAL A 86 23.54 -11.71 -13.67
C VAL A 86 23.99 -11.72 -12.20
N GLY A 87 23.08 -11.99 -11.25
CA GLY A 87 23.34 -11.98 -9.82
C GLY A 87 23.48 -10.57 -9.24
N GLY A 88 24.23 -10.45 -8.14
CA GLY A 88 24.48 -9.17 -7.47
C GLY A 88 23.50 -8.89 -6.34
N ARG A 89 23.30 -7.63 -6.00
CA ARG A 89 22.48 -7.22 -4.85
C ARG A 89 21.11 -6.73 -5.28
N ILE A 90 20.07 -7.22 -4.61
CA ILE A 90 18.67 -6.80 -4.81
C ILE A 90 18.06 -6.33 -3.49
N ALA A 91 17.42 -5.17 -3.48
CA ALA A 91 16.73 -4.65 -2.30
C ALA A 91 15.25 -5.06 -2.26
N ILE A 92 14.78 -5.42 -1.08
CA ILE A 92 13.36 -5.63 -0.76
C ILE A 92 13.02 -4.98 0.59
N ALA A 93 11.74 -4.68 0.82
CA ALA A 93 11.27 -4.35 2.16
C ALA A 93 11.29 -5.59 3.08
N ASN A 94 11.30 -5.40 4.40
CA ASN A 94 11.27 -6.49 5.36
C ASN A 94 9.99 -7.34 5.16
N PRO A 95 10.12 -8.62 4.77
CA PRO A 95 8.98 -9.45 4.42
C PRO A 95 8.10 -9.83 5.61
N LEU A 96 8.61 -9.72 6.84
CA LEU A 96 7.85 -10.03 8.05
C LEU A 96 6.92 -8.89 8.47
N THR A 97 7.21 -7.66 8.04
CA THR A 97 6.52 -6.47 8.53
C THR A 97 5.86 -5.64 7.42
N ALA A 98 6.24 -5.85 6.15
CA ALA A 98 5.75 -5.09 5.02
C ALA A 98 5.11 -6.00 3.96
N PRO A 99 3.86 -5.74 3.54
CA PRO A 99 3.19 -6.49 2.47
C PRO A 99 3.97 -6.54 1.15
N TYR A 100 4.59 -5.43 0.74
CA TYR A 100 5.47 -5.39 -0.43
C TYR A 100 6.76 -6.21 -0.25
N GLY A 101 7.26 -6.32 0.98
CA GLY A 101 8.40 -7.19 1.30
C GLY A 101 8.03 -8.66 1.15
N ARG A 102 6.84 -9.06 1.64
CA ARG A 102 6.30 -10.41 1.47
C ARG A 102 6.17 -10.76 -0.01
N ALA A 103 5.49 -9.90 -0.78
CA ALA A 103 5.32 -10.10 -2.21
C ALA A 103 6.67 -10.20 -2.96
N ALA A 104 7.62 -9.33 -2.63
CA ALA A 104 8.97 -9.40 -3.20
C ALA A 104 9.68 -10.72 -2.87
N LYS A 105 9.56 -11.21 -1.64
CA LYS A 105 10.11 -12.51 -1.24
C LYS A 105 9.49 -13.67 -2.02
N GLU A 106 8.18 -13.67 -2.22
CA GLU A 106 7.47 -14.69 -3.01
C GLU A 106 7.99 -14.73 -4.45
N VAL A 107 8.20 -13.56 -5.08
CA VAL A 107 8.80 -13.45 -6.42
C VAL A 107 10.21 -14.04 -6.44
N LEU A 108 11.07 -13.65 -5.50
CA LEU A 108 12.46 -14.14 -5.45
C LEU A 108 12.54 -15.65 -5.19
N GLN A 109 11.62 -16.20 -4.41
CA GLN A 109 11.51 -17.65 -4.19
C GLN A 109 11.14 -18.40 -5.47
N ARG A 110 10.28 -17.83 -6.33
CA ARG A 110 9.93 -18.43 -7.63
C ARG A 110 11.08 -18.36 -8.62
N VAL A 111 11.77 -17.23 -8.67
CA VAL A 111 12.91 -17.02 -9.57
C VAL A 111 14.11 -17.89 -9.17
N ASN A 112 14.34 -18.08 -7.87
CA ASN A 112 15.33 -19.00 -7.30
C ASN A 112 16.74 -18.87 -7.90
N ILE A 113 17.31 -17.66 -7.87
CA ILE A 113 18.68 -17.39 -8.35
C ILE A 113 19.64 -17.31 -7.15
N PRO A 114 20.56 -18.29 -6.97
CA PRO A 114 21.44 -18.35 -5.81
C PRO A 114 22.47 -17.22 -5.74
N THR A 115 22.80 -16.60 -6.88
CA THR A 115 23.79 -15.52 -6.99
C THR A 115 23.25 -14.15 -6.57
N LEU A 116 21.94 -14.04 -6.30
CA LEU A 116 21.33 -12.82 -5.79
C LEU A 116 21.47 -12.73 -4.27
N GLN A 117 22.10 -11.64 -3.83
CA GLN A 117 22.15 -11.24 -2.43
C GLN A 117 20.99 -10.30 -2.11
N VAL A 118 20.09 -10.76 -1.24
CA VAL A 118 18.93 -9.96 -0.82
C VAL A 118 19.32 -9.00 0.31
N ILE A 119 19.09 -7.70 0.07
CA ILE A 119 19.29 -6.63 1.04
C ILE A 119 17.93 -6.17 1.54
N GLN A 120 17.68 -6.27 2.84
CA GLN A 120 16.40 -5.90 3.42
C GLN A 120 16.44 -4.47 3.96
N GLY A 121 15.48 -3.65 3.53
CA GLY A 121 15.14 -2.37 4.17
C GLY A 121 13.98 -2.57 5.15
N ASN A 122 13.82 -1.65 6.10
CA ASN A 122 12.72 -1.63 7.06
C ASN A 122 11.35 -1.50 6.39
N ASN A 123 11.28 -0.82 5.25
CA ASN A 123 10.05 -0.60 4.48
C ASN A 123 10.36 -0.44 2.98
N ALA A 124 9.29 -0.30 2.17
CA ALA A 124 9.40 -0.13 0.73
C ALA A 124 10.19 1.11 0.30
N GLN A 125 10.05 2.23 1.04
CA GLN A 125 10.79 3.46 0.76
C GLN A 125 12.30 3.25 0.92
N GLN A 126 12.73 2.51 1.94
CA GLN A 126 14.15 2.23 2.16
C GLN A 126 14.70 1.28 1.08
N ALA A 127 13.93 0.29 0.64
CA ALA A 127 14.32 -0.58 -0.46
C ALA A 127 14.49 0.21 -1.77
N TYR A 128 13.56 1.12 -2.07
CA TYR A 128 13.69 2.08 -3.17
C TYR A 128 14.96 2.92 -3.05
N GLN A 129 15.23 3.49 -1.87
CA GLN A 129 16.41 4.34 -1.64
C GLN A 129 17.72 3.59 -1.88
N PHE A 130 17.83 2.31 -1.50
CA PHE A 130 19.03 1.51 -1.78
C PHE A 130 19.32 1.41 -3.28
N LYS A 131 18.27 1.28 -4.11
CA LYS A 131 18.44 1.25 -5.57
C LYS A 131 18.71 2.64 -6.14
N ALA A 132 17.97 3.65 -5.68
CA ALA A 132 18.12 5.03 -6.13
C ALA A 132 19.53 5.59 -5.84
N SER A 133 20.16 5.17 -4.73
CA SER A 133 21.53 5.57 -4.37
C SER A 133 22.62 4.72 -5.04
N GLY A 134 22.26 3.73 -5.87
CA GLY A 134 23.23 2.83 -6.51
C GLY A 134 23.85 1.76 -5.60
N ASN A 135 23.36 1.58 -4.37
CA ASN A 135 23.91 0.58 -3.43
C ASN A 135 23.57 -0.87 -3.83
N VAL A 136 22.52 -1.04 -4.63
CA VAL A 136 22.08 -2.34 -5.16
C VAL A 136 21.79 -2.23 -6.66
N MET A 137 21.91 -3.35 -7.37
CA MET A 137 21.64 -3.40 -8.82
C MET A 137 20.15 -3.37 -9.11
N PHE A 138 19.35 -4.04 -8.27
CA PHE A 138 17.92 -4.22 -8.46
C PHE A 138 17.14 -3.88 -7.19
N ALA A 139 15.85 -3.58 -7.32
CA ALA A 139 14.94 -3.56 -6.18
C ALA A 139 13.53 -3.98 -6.59
N LEU A 140 12.86 -4.72 -5.72
CA LEU A 140 11.42 -4.99 -5.84
C LEU A 140 10.66 -4.04 -4.90
N VAL A 141 9.89 -3.14 -5.49
CA VAL A 141 9.25 -2.01 -4.79
C VAL A 141 7.83 -1.76 -5.32
N PRO A 142 6.99 -0.97 -4.62
CA PRO A 142 5.71 -0.51 -5.14
C PRO A 142 5.87 0.23 -6.48
N ALA A 143 4.96 -0.05 -7.41
CA ALA A 143 4.82 0.71 -8.66
C ALA A 143 4.55 2.22 -8.43
N SER A 144 4.00 2.57 -7.26
CA SER A 144 3.78 3.98 -6.86
C SER A 144 5.06 4.73 -6.49
N LEU A 145 6.18 4.03 -6.25
CA LEU A 145 7.47 4.66 -5.91
C LEU A 145 8.44 4.75 -7.08
N ALA A 146 8.26 3.93 -8.10
CA ALA A 146 9.19 3.86 -9.22
C ALA A 146 8.58 3.19 -10.45
N GLU A 147 9.14 3.53 -11.60
CA GLU A 147 8.99 2.73 -12.82
C GLU A 147 9.92 1.52 -12.79
N GLY A 148 9.52 0.45 -13.47
CA GLY A 148 10.28 -0.78 -13.60
C GLY A 148 9.51 -1.87 -14.31
N PHE A 149 10.12 -3.04 -14.45
CA PHE A 149 9.44 -4.20 -14.99
C PHE A 149 8.30 -4.62 -14.06
N ALA A 150 7.06 -4.53 -14.54
CA ALA A 150 5.88 -4.91 -13.76
C ALA A 150 5.87 -6.42 -13.50
N ILE A 151 5.81 -6.81 -12.23
CA ILE A 151 5.71 -8.22 -11.87
C ILE A 151 4.25 -8.67 -12.06
N PRO A 152 4.01 -9.76 -12.82
CA PRO A 152 2.67 -10.30 -12.99
C PRO A 152 2.01 -10.63 -11.65
N SER A 153 0.74 -10.28 -11.48
CA SER A 153 0.06 -10.34 -10.17
C SER A 153 -0.12 -11.75 -9.61
N ASP A 154 -0.07 -12.78 -10.45
CA ASP A 154 -0.10 -14.19 -10.05
C ASP A 154 1.23 -14.69 -9.47
N TRP A 155 2.28 -13.86 -9.47
CA TRP A 155 3.58 -14.16 -8.88
C TRP A 155 3.66 -13.96 -7.37
N TYR A 156 2.70 -13.25 -6.80
CA TYR A 156 2.68 -12.92 -5.38
C TYR A 156 1.24 -12.84 -4.87
N SER A 157 1.06 -13.00 -3.57
CA SER A 157 -0.21 -12.81 -2.89
C SER A 157 -0.65 -11.34 -3.01
N PRO A 158 -1.94 -11.05 -3.23
CA PRO A 158 -2.44 -9.68 -3.37
C PRO A 158 -1.95 -8.71 -2.28
N ILE A 159 -1.62 -7.48 -2.69
CA ILE A 159 -1.17 -6.40 -1.80
C ILE A 159 -2.35 -5.46 -1.55
N GLU A 160 -3.36 -5.96 -0.85
CA GLU A 160 -4.59 -5.23 -0.58
C GLU A 160 -4.39 -4.07 0.40
N GLN A 161 -5.01 -2.94 0.09
CA GLN A 161 -5.05 -1.74 0.92
C GLN A 161 -6.46 -1.58 1.46
N PHE A 162 -6.59 -1.39 2.77
CA PHE A 162 -7.88 -1.37 3.46
C PHE A 162 -8.18 -0.02 4.09
N ALA A 163 -9.45 0.35 4.06
CA ALA A 163 -9.99 1.54 4.66
C ALA A 163 -11.07 1.15 5.68
N VAL A 164 -11.11 1.81 6.83
CA VAL A 164 -12.21 1.64 7.80
C VAL A 164 -12.72 2.99 8.25
N SER A 165 -14.05 3.18 8.23
CA SER A 165 -14.69 4.32 8.87
C SER A 165 -14.60 4.15 10.38
N VAL A 166 -14.00 5.14 11.03
CA VAL A 166 -13.85 5.21 12.46
C VAL A 166 -15.13 5.85 12.99
N ARG A 167 -15.93 5.09 13.74
CA ARG A 167 -17.22 5.51 14.32
C ARG A 167 -17.15 5.61 15.86
N PRO A 168 -16.37 6.52 16.46
CA PRO A 168 -16.45 6.71 17.91
C PRO A 168 -17.82 7.29 18.26
N ALA A 169 -18.38 6.89 19.40
CA ALA A 169 -19.62 7.47 19.90
C ALA A 169 -19.51 9.01 19.97
N GLY A 170 -20.49 9.71 19.38
CA GLY A 170 -20.54 11.18 19.33
C GLY A 170 -19.84 11.83 18.13
N HIS A 171 -19.29 11.06 17.17
CA HIS A 171 -18.76 11.65 15.93
C HIS A 171 -19.87 12.10 14.98
N THR A 172 -19.86 13.39 14.64
CA THR A 172 -20.84 14.04 13.75
C THR A 172 -20.55 13.84 12.27
N ASN A 173 -19.31 13.47 11.90
CA ASN A 173 -18.85 13.44 10.52
C ASN A 173 -19.04 12.07 9.84
N HIS A 174 -19.90 11.22 10.41
CA HIS A 174 -20.07 9.86 9.94
C HIS A 174 -20.48 9.79 8.46
N GLN A 175 -21.42 10.64 8.04
CA GLN A 175 -21.86 10.73 6.64
C GLN A 175 -20.72 11.14 5.71
N SER A 176 -19.89 12.10 6.11
CA SER A 176 -18.72 12.53 5.35
C SER A 176 -17.66 11.42 5.24
N ALA A 177 -17.46 10.63 6.30
CA ALA A 177 -16.56 9.48 6.27
C ALA A 177 -17.03 8.42 5.25
N GLU A 178 -18.33 8.10 5.25
CA GLU A 178 -18.92 7.16 4.29
C GLU A 178 -18.88 7.70 2.86
N ALA A 179 -19.20 8.98 2.67
CA ALA A 179 -19.12 9.64 1.37
C ALA A 179 -17.69 9.64 0.82
N PHE A 180 -16.68 9.85 1.67
CA PHE A 180 -15.27 9.73 1.30
C PHE A 180 -14.90 8.30 0.88
N LEU A 181 -15.34 7.27 1.62
CA LEU A 181 -15.09 5.88 1.25
C LEU A 181 -15.76 5.50 -0.08
N LEU A 182 -16.99 5.96 -0.31
CA LEU A 182 -17.69 5.77 -1.58
C LEU A 182 -16.99 6.49 -2.73
N TRP A 183 -16.54 7.72 -2.53
CA TRP A 183 -15.71 8.46 -3.49
C TRP A 183 -14.44 7.68 -3.83
N LEU A 184 -13.72 7.17 -2.82
CA LEU A 184 -12.48 6.43 -3.01
C LEU A 184 -12.67 5.13 -3.82
N SER A 185 -13.83 4.49 -3.70
CA SER A 185 -14.17 3.24 -4.39
C SER A 185 -14.86 3.42 -5.75
N ASN A 186 -15.21 4.65 -6.15
CA ASN A 186 -15.93 4.91 -7.40
C ASN A 186 -15.06 4.65 -8.65
N ASP A 187 -15.70 4.49 -9.81
CA ASP A 187 -15.01 4.10 -11.03
C ASP A 187 -13.98 5.14 -11.53
N GLU A 188 -14.24 6.43 -11.30
CA GLU A 188 -13.34 7.50 -11.72
C GLU A 188 -12.04 7.49 -10.91
N VAL A 189 -12.14 7.46 -9.58
CA VAL A 189 -11.00 7.40 -8.67
C VAL A 189 -10.22 6.09 -8.85
N GLN A 190 -10.93 4.96 -8.99
CA GLN A 190 -10.30 3.67 -9.28
C GLN A 190 -9.59 3.66 -10.64
N SER A 191 -10.09 4.41 -11.63
CA SER A 191 -9.41 4.57 -12.92
C SER A 191 -8.12 5.36 -12.79
N ARG A 192 -8.13 6.44 -12.00
CA ARG A 192 -6.94 7.27 -11.73
C ARG A 192 -5.89 6.54 -10.91
N LEU A 193 -6.31 5.73 -9.93
CA LEU A 193 -5.41 4.90 -9.11
C LEU A 193 -4.47 4.00 -9.94
N ARG A 194 -4.94 3.53 -11.12
CA ARG A 194 -4.10 2.78 -12.07
C ARG A 194 -2.89 3.54 -12.57
N GLN A 195 -3.00 4.85 -12.72
CA GLN A 195 -1.90 5.72 -13.14
C GLN A 195 -0.83 5.86 -12.05
N TYR A 196 -1.19 5.56 -10.80
CA TYR A 196 -0.29 5.63 -9.65
C TYR A 196 0.20 4.25 -9.18
N GLY A 197 0.04 3.20 -9.99
CA GLY A 197 0.55 1.86 -9.66
C GLY A 197 -0.32 1.06 -8.69
N TYR A 198 -1.63 1.33 -8.67
CA TYR A 198 -2.62 0.54 -7.94
C TYR A 198 -3.68 -0.03 -8.87
N SER A 199 -4.23 -1.19 -8.55
CA SER A 199 -5.39 -1.76 -9.23
C SER A 199 -6.62 -1.78 -8.33
N ARG A 200 -7.79 -1.99 -8.93
CA ARG A 200 -9.02 -2.24 -8.16
C ARG A 200 -8.89 -3.56 -7.43
N CYS A 201 -9.36 -3.62 -6.18
CA CYS A 201 -9.45 -4.89 -5.46
C CYS A 201 -10.43 -5.82 -6.19
N GLN A 202 -10.01 -7.07 -6.40
CA GLN A 202 -10.92 -8.11 -6.87
C GLN A 202 -11.82 -8.50 -5.71
N HIS A 203 -13.13 -8.49 -5.92
CA HIS A 203 -14.06 -9.10 -4.98
C HIS A 203 -14.25 -10.54 -5.46
N ASP A 204 -14.02 -11.52 -4.58
CA ASP A 204 -14.48 -12.87 -4.81
C ASP A 204 -15.98 -12.79 -5.10
N SER A 205 -16.35 -13.19 -6.31
CA SER A 205 -17.74 -13.23 -6.78
C SER A 205 -18.48 -14.41 -6.18
#